data_AF-A0A101W423-F1
#
_entry.id   AF-A0A101W423-F1
#
_cell.length_a   1.000
_cell.length_b   1.000
_cell.length_c   1.000
_cell.angle_alpha   90.00
_cell.angle_beta   90.00
_cell.angle_gamma   90.00
#
_symmetry.space_group_name_H-M   'P 1'
#
loop_
_entity.id
_entity.type
_entity.pdbx_description
1 polymer ?
#
loop_
_entity_poly.entity_id
_entity_poly.type
_entity_poly.pdbx_seq_one_letter_code
_entity_poly.pdbx_strand_id
1 'polypeptide(L)'
;MNTYKINTRVVIEINNYSTFGFGYDSDTQYDVAQICLNGHLVNEATKKSPQFSSKYCGKCGQPTIDKCPLCKSPIASRYQRSRTPSMSSSPESPVPFYCHDCGKPYPWTQTIIDTTIELISGEDELTPEDKKIITENLPDIISQTPRTPLAASRVRKTLEGMSGAGKEVFKQLLSDNVTESAKLLIWP
;
A
#
# COMPACT_ATOMS: atom_id res chain seq x y z
N MET A 1 -2.82 32.17 29.28
CA MET A 1 -4.04 31.35 29.31
C MET A 1 -5.11 32.07 28.49
N ASN A 2 -5.29 31.71 27.22
CA ASN A 2 -6.38 32.25 26.40
C ASN A 2 -7.36 31.13 26.08
N THR A 3 -8.48 31.12 26.81
CA THR A 3 -9.64 30.27 26.54
C THR A 3 -10.55 30.98 25.56
N TYR A 4 -10.60 30.51 24.31
CA TYR A 4 -11.64 30.91 23.36
C TYR A 4 -12.82 29.95 23.51
N LYS A 5 -13.91 30.43 24.11
CA LYS A 5 -15.23 29.80 24.02
C LYS A 5 -15.87 30.26 22.72
N ILE A 6 -16.07 29.33 21.79
CA ILE A 6 -16.84 29.55 20.57
C ILE A 6 -18.22 28.93 20.81
N ASN A 7 -19.24 29.78 20.83
CA ASN A 7 -20.64 29.37 20.93
C ASN A 7 -21.33 29.80 19.63
N THR A 8 -21.68 28.83 18.79
CA THR A 8 -22.60 29.05 17.66
C THR A 8 -23.30 27.74 17.35
N ARG A 9 -24.54 27.62 17.83
CA ARG A 9 -25.54 26.70 17.29
C ARG A 9 -25.85 27.13 15.87
N VAL A 10 -25.45 26.35 14.88
CA VAL A 10 -25.98 26.45 13.52
C VAL A 10 -27.05 25.37 13.39
N VAL A 11 -28.31 25.80 13.40
CA VAL A 11 -29.43 24.97 12.98
C VAL A 11 -29.45 25.02 11.46
N ILE A 12 -29.19 23.89 10.80
CA ILE A 12 -29.33 23.77 9.35
C ILE A 12 -30.69 23.15 9.09
N GLU A 13 -31.65 23.97 8.67
CA GLU A 13 -32.88 23.52 8.04
C GLU A 13 -32.55 22.90 6.68
N ILE A 14 -32.78 21.60 6.53
CA ILE A 14 -32.69 20.90 5.26
C ILE A 14 -34.03 21.01 4.53
N ASN A 15 -34.06 21.89 3.53
CA ASN A 15 -35.17 22.03 2.58
C ASN A 15 -35.28 20.79 1.68
N ASN A 16 -36.48 20.20 1.67
CA ASN A 16 -36.88 19.13 0.77
C ASN A 16 -36.95 19.63 -0.67
N TYR A 17 -36.02 19.21 -1.53
CA TYR A 17 -36.18 19.28 -2.98
C TYR A 17 -36.25 17.88 -3.57
N SER A 18 -37.40 17.58 -4.18
CA SER A 18 -37.65 16.39 -4.97
C SER A 18 -36.71 16.33 -6.17
N THR A 19 -35.81 15.37 -6.22
CA THR A 19 -35.05 15.04 -7.42
C THR A 19 -35.64 13.79 -8.08
N PHE A 20 -35.98 13.96 -9.35
CA PHE A 20 -36.36 12.91 -10.28
C PHE A 20 -35.32 11.78 -10.23
N GLY A 21 -35.81 10.56 -10.00
CA GLY A 21 -34.98 9.36 -9.90
C GLY A 21 -34.31 9.01 -11.22
N PHE A 22 -33.04 9.38 -11.36
CA PHE A 22 -32.11 8.60 -12.18
C PHE A 22 -31.68 7.42 -11.31
N GLY A 23 -32.12 6.22 -11.68
CA GLY A 23 -31.63 4.99 -11.07
C GLY A 23 -30.12 4.90 -11.24
N TYR A 24 -29.38 5.22 -10.18
CA TYR A 24 -28.00 4.81 -10.05
C TYR A 24 -28.03 3.30 -9.82
N ASP A 25 -27.82 2.51 -10.87
CA ASP A 25 -27.43 1.11 -10.73
C ASP A 25 -26.17 1.07 -9.88
N SER A 26 -26.36 0.77 -8.60
CA SER A 26 -25.35 0.73 -7.55
C SER A 26 -24.52 -0.54 -7.56
N ASP A 27 -24.35 -1.15 -8.74
CA ASP A 27 -23.68 -2.44 -8.89
C ASP A 27 -22.29 -2.31 -9.53
N THR A 28 -21.46 -1.40 -9.02
CA THR A 28 -20.01 -1.59 -9.12
C THR A 28 -19.63 -2.73 -8.18
N GLN A 29 -19.98 -3.95 -8.56
CA GLN A 29 -19.58 -5.14 -7.81
C GLN A 29 -18.06 -5.25 -7.89
N TYR A 30 -17.38 -4.93 -6.79
CA TYR A 30 -15.95 -5.15 -6.65
C TYR A 30 -15.67 -6.65 -6.76
N ASP A 31 -14.75 -6.99 -7.65
CA ASP A 31 -14.20 -8.35 -7.72
C ASP A 31 -13.16 -8.55 -6.61
N VAL A 32 -12.72 -9.79 -6.46
CA VAL A 32 -11.71 -10.19 -5.48
C VAL A 32 -10.43 -10.54 -6.21
N ALA A 33 -9.32 -9.95 -5.77
CA ALA A 33 -8.00 -10.25 -6.29
C ALA A 33 -7.40 -11.46 -5.55
N GLN A 34 -6.66 -12.30 -6.28
CA GLN A 34 -5.79 -13.34 -5.74
C GLN A 34 -4.34 -12.92 -5.93
N ILE A 35 -3.59 -12.92 -4.83
CA ILE A 35 -2.22 -12.40 -4.75
C ILE A 35 -1.38 -13.42 -3.99
N CYS A 36 -0.13 -13.62 -4.39
CA CYS A 36 0.76 -14.53 -3.66
C CYS A 36 1.27 -13.92 -2.36
N LEU A 37 1.80 -14.76 -1.45
CA LEU A 37 2.37 -14.28 -0.19
C LEU A 37 3.55 -13.30 -0.36
N ASN A 38 4.19 -13.28 -1.53
CA ASN A 38 5.22 -12.31 -1.91
C ASN A 38 4.69 -11.11 -2.72
N GLY A 39 3.37 -10.96 -2.88
CA GLY A 39 2.76 -9.75 -3.45
C GLY A 39 2.58 -9.75 -4.97
N HIS A 40 2.89 -10.83 -5.68
CA HIS A 40 2.56 -10.93 -7.10
C HIS A 40 1.06 -11.12 -7.31
N LEU A 41 0.44 -10.24 -8.09
CA LEU A 41 -0.93 -10.39 -8.56
C LEU A 41 -1.03 -11.64 -9.45
N VAL A 42 -1.93 -12.57 -9.10
CA VAL A 42 -2.16 -13.83 -9.84
C VAL A 42 -3.45 -13.74 -10.64
N ASN A 43 -4.52 -13.22 -10.04
CA ASN A 43 -5.79 -13.00 -10.72
C ASN A 43 -6.46 -11.75 -10.16
N GLU A 44 -6.79 -10.79 -11.00
CA GLU A 44 -7.48 -9.57 -10.56
C GLU A 44 -9.00 -9.75 -10.39
N ALA A 45 -9.58 -10.84 -10.89
CA ALA A 45 -11.03 -11.00 -10.96
C ALA A 45 -11.43 -12.45 -10.69
N THR A 46 -11.19 -12.92 -9.47
CA THR A 46 -11.43 -14.33 -9.08
C THR A 46 -12.89 -14.75 -9.19
N LYS A 47 -13.86 -13.82 -9.01
CA LYS A 47 -15.29 -14.14 -9.17
C LYS A 47 -15.66 -14.26 -10.65
N LYS A 48 -15.19 -13.35 -11.50
CA LYS A 48 -15.52 -13.34 -12.93
C LYS A 48 -14.73 -14.36 -13.74
N SER A 49 -13.48 -14.60 -13.37
CA SER A 49 -12.53 -15.41 -14.12
C SER A 49 -11.77 -16.38 -13.20
N PRO A 50 -12.45 -17.29 -12.50
CA PRO A 50 -11.81 -18.22 -11.56
C PRO A 50 -10.81 -19.16 -12.23
N GLN A 51 -10.91 -19.40 -13.54
CA GLN A 51 -9.99 -20.24 -14.31
C GLN A 51 -8.56 -19.71 -14.38
N PHE A 52 -8.34 -18.41 -14.10
CA PHE A 52 -7.00 -17.82 -14.02
C PHE A 52 -6.42 -17.84 -12.60
N SER A 53 -7.18 -18.34 -11.61
CA SER A 53 -6.68 -18.53 -10.27
C SER A 53 -5.78 -19.77 -10.18
N SER A 54 -4.74 -19.67 -9.35
CA SER A 54 -3.81 -20.77 -9.08
C SER A 54 -3.52 -20.84 -7.59
N LYS A 55 -3.37 -22.06 -7.05
CA LYS A 55 -3.01 -22.28 -5.63
C LYS A 55 -1.62 -21.74 -5.30
N TYR A 56 -0.73 -21.73 -6.28
CA TYR A 56 0.65 -21.25 -6.16
C TYR A 56 0.98 -20.27 -7.28
N CYS A 57 1.84 -19.31 -6.96
CA CYS A 57 2.30 -18.31 -7.91
C CYS A 57 3.24 -18.93 -8.96
N GLY A 58 2.93 -18.75 -10.24
CA GLY A 58 3.81 -19.18 -11.33
C GLY A 58 5.14 -18.41 -11.40
N LYS A 59 5.24 -17.22 -10.79
CA LYS A 59 6.47 -16.39 -10.79
C LYS A 59 7.46 -16.79 -9.70
N CYS A 60 6.97 -17.16 -8.50
CA CYS A 60 7.83 -17.34 -7.32
C CYS A 60 7.51 -18.58 -6.46
N GLY A 61 6.53 -19.40 -6.85
CA GLY A 61 6.18 -20.64 -6.14
C GLY A 61 5.43 -20.47 -4.81
N GLN A 62 5.27 -19.25 -4.29
CA GLN A 62 4.54 -19.02 -3.03
C GLN A 62 3.04 -19.30 -3.14
N PRO A 63 2.37 -19.74 -2.05
CA PRO A 63 0.92 -19.85 -1.98
C PRO A 63 0.22 -18.54 -2.32
N THR A 64 -1.03 -18.64 -2.75
CA THR A 64 -1.88 -17.49 -3.06
C THR A 64 -3.02 -17.33 -2.07
N ILE A 65 -3.44 -16.08 -1.85
CA ILE A 65 -4.56 -15.71 -0.99
C ILE A 65 -5.47 -14.74 -1.73
N ASP A 66 -6.77 -14.83 -1.44
CA ASP A 66 -7.83 -13.95 -1.94
C ASP A 66 -8.58 -13.25 -0.80
N LYS A 67 -8.17 -13.52 0.44
CA LYS A 67 -8.71 -12.97 1.68
C LYS A 67 -7.58 -12.57 2.62
N CYS A 68 -7.81 -11.54 3.42
CA CYS A 68 -6.91 -11.17 4.50
C CYS A 68 -6.73 -12.38 5.45
N PRO A 69 -5.49 -12.80 5.76
CA PRO A 69 -5.27 -13.92 6.67
C PRO A 69 -5.73 -13.62 8.10
N LEU A 70 -5.83 -12.34 8.48
CA LEU A 70 -6.17 -11.89 9.83
C LEU A 70 -7.69 -11.74 10.03
N CYS A 71 -8.36 -10.89 9.25
CA CYS A 71 -9.82 -10.66 9.41
C CYS A 71 -10.70 -11.43 8.42
N LYS A 72 -10.11 -12.16 7.47
CA LYS A 72 -10.81 -12.94 6.41
C LYS A 72 -11.60 -12.10 5.41
N SER A 73 -11.53 -10.77 5.47
CA SER A 73 -12.13 -9.90 4.44
C SER A 73 -11.55 -10.22 3.06
N PRO A 74 -12.34 -10.23 1.98
CA PRO A 74 -11.81 -10.42 0.63
C PRO A 74 -10.81 -9.32 0.25
N ILE A 75 -9.79 -9.67 -0.53
CA ILE A 75 -8.84 -8.69 -1.06
C ILE A 75 -9.51 -7.99 -2.22
N ALA A 76 -9.89 -6.72 -2.03
CA ALA A 76 -10.58 -5.95 -3.04
C ALA A 76 -9.72 -5.79 -4.31
N SER A 77 -10.28 -6.14 -5.45
CA SER A 77 -9.68 -5.82 -6.74
C SER A 77 -10.02 -4.39 -7.14
N ARG A 78 -9.05 -3.70 -7.77
CA ARG A 78 -9.28 -2.44 -8.47
C ARG A 78 -9.67 -2.64 -9.94
N TYR A 79 -10.16 -3.82 -10.31
CA TYR A 79 -10.72 -4.09 -11.64
C TYR A 79 -11.93 -3.18 -11.91
N GLN A 80 -11.66 -1.99 -12.42
CA GLN A 80 -12.64 -1.10 -13.01
C GLN A 80 -12.73 -1.50 -14.48
N ARG A 81 -13.84 -2.12 -14.89
CA ARG A 81 -14.20 -2.04 -16.31
C ARG A 81 -14.45 -0.58 -16.61
N SER A 82 -13.48 0.08 -17.25
CA SER A 82 -13.85 1.26 -18.03
C SER A 82 -14.86 0.78 -19.08
N ARG A 83 -16.05 1.38 -19.13
CA ARG A 83 -17.03 1.09 -20.19
C ARG A 83 -16.52 1.54 -21.58
N THR A 84 -15.35 2.17 -21.63
CA THR A 84 -14.64 2.48 -22.86
C THR A 84 -13.61 1.38 -23.15
N PRO A 85 -13.58 0.81 -24.36
CA PRO A 85 -12.49 -0.06 -24.79
C PRO A 85 -11.23 0.80 -24.92
N SER A 86 -10.49 0.99 -23.83
CA SER A 86 -9.19 1.63 -23.88
C SER A 86 -8.20 0.61 -24.43
N MET A 87 -7.68 0.88 -25.63
CA MET A 87 -6.55 0.17 -26.25
C MET A 87 -5.20 0.45 -25.56
N SER A 88 -5.19 1.05 -24.37
CA SER A 88 -3.99 1.17 -23.56
C SER A 88 -3.92 0.02 -22.57
N SER A 89 -2.75 -0.59 -22.45
CA SER A 89 -2.40 -1.45 -21.32
C SER A 89 -2.83 -0.72 -20.04
N SER A 90 -3.89 -1.22 -19.40
CA SER A 90 -4.29 -0.70 -18.10
C SER A 90 -3.08 -0.90 -17.19
N PRO A 91 -2.62 0.13 -16.46
CA PRO A 91 -1.56 -0.06 -15.49
C PRO A 91 -1.98 -1.22 -14.59
N GLU A 92 -1.06 -2.15 -14.33
CA GLU A 92 -1.34 -3.32 -13.50
C GLU A 92 -2.10 -2.87 -12.24
N SER A 93 -3.24 -3.53 -11.95
CA SER A 93 -4.05 -3.20 -10.78
C SER A 93 -3.15 -3.17 -9.54
N PRO A 94 -2.99 -2.02 -8.86
CA PRO A 94 -1.97 -1.90 -7.83
C PRO A 94 -2.31 -2.81 -6.66
N VAL A 95 -1.33 -3.63 -6.26
CA VAL A 95 -1.44 -4.55 -5.13
C VAL A 95 -1.54 -3.75 -3.83
N PRO A 96 -2.59 -3.93 -3.02
CA PRO A 96 -2.74 -3.17 -1.78
C PRO A 96 -1.70 -3.62 -0.74
N PHE A 97 -1.09 -2.69 -0.01
CA PHE A 97 -0.17 -3.04 1.08
C PHE A 97 -0.89 -3.39 2.40
N TYR A 98 -2.04 -2.76 2.64
CA TYR A 98 -2.80 -2.91 3.90
C TYR A 98 -4.22 -3.38 3.62
N CYS A 99 -4.76 -4.15 4.56
CA CYS A 99 -6.14 -4.59 4.52
C CYS A 99 -7.08 -3.40 4.70
N HIS A 100 -8.04 -3.23 3.78
CA HIS A 100 -9.04 -2.17 3.84
C HIS A 100 -10.01 -2.30 5.03
N ASP A 101 -10.18 -3.51 5.54
CA ASP A 101 -11.15 -3.83 6.59
C ASP A 101 -10.54 -3.76 7.99
N CYS A 102 -9.39 -4.43 8.22
CA CYS A 102 -8.74 -4.44 9.53
C CYS A 102 -7.51 -3.52 9.66
N GLY A 103 -7.05 -2.89 8.58
CA GLY A 103 -5.90 -1.97 8.58
C GLY A 103 -4.53 -2.62 8.78
N LYS A 104 -4.46 -3.94 8.96
CA LYS A 104 -3.18 -4.67 9.15
C LYS A 104 -2.45 -4.88 7.82
N PRO A 105 -1.11 -4.95 7.83
CA PRO A 105 -0.34 -5.24 6.63
C PRO A 105 -0.69 -6.63 6.09
N TYR A 106 -0.70 -6.77 4.77
CA TYR A 106 -0.74 -8.09 4.14
C TYR A 106 0.61 -8.80 4.27
N PRO A 107 0.68 -10.13 4.06
CA PRO A 107 1.92 -10.89 4.21
C PRO A 107 3.11 -10.30 3.44
N TRP A 108 2.92 -9.88 2.19
CA TRP A 108 4.01 -9.27 1.40
C TRP A 108 4.51 -7.95 1.98
N THR A 109 3.62 -7.16 2.59
CA THR A 109 4.01 -5.91 3.25
C THR A 109 4.81 -6.18 4.51
N GLN A 110 4.41 -7.20 5.28
CA GLN A 110 5.17 -7.64 6.44
C GLN A 110 6.54 -8.19 6.03
N THR A 111 6.63 -8.99 4.96
CA THR A 111 7.90 -9.50 4.42
C THR A 111 8.84 -8.37 4.03
N ILE A 112 8.35 -7.31 3.37
CA ILE A 112 9.16 -6.13 3.04
C ILE A 112 9.73 -5.50 4.31
N ILE A 113 8.88 -5.28 5.33
CA ILE A 113 9.31 -4.68 6.61
C ILE A 113 10.36 -5.56 7.28
N ASP A 114 10.09 -6.85 7.45
CA ASP A 114 10.97 -7.79 8.15
C ASP A 114 12.31 -7.96 7.42
N THR A 115 12.27 -8.08 6.09
CA THR A 115 13.49 -8.18 5.26
C THR A 115 14.31 -6.91 5.35
N THR A 116 13.66 -5.73 5.35
CA THR A 116 14.38 -4.46 5.51
C THR A 116 15.03 -4.37 6.89
N ILE A 117 14.34 -4.80 7.95
CA ILE A 117 14.85 -4.82 9.32
C ILE A 117 16.04 -5.79 9.45
N GLU A 118 15.94 -6.98 8.86
CA GLU A 118 17.01 -7.97 8.85
C GLU A 118 18.27 -7.42 8.15
N LEU A 119 18.09 -6.81 6.97
CA LEU A 119 19.18 -6.17 6.24
C LEU A 119 19.86 -5.07 7.07
N ILE A 120 19.11 -4.19 7.76
CA ILE A 120 19.74 -3.05 8.46
C ILE A 120 20.44 -3.57 9.71
N SER A 121 19.92 -4.66 10.28
CA SER A 121 20.48 -5.25 11.49
C SER A 121 21.86 -5.83 11.22
N GLY A 122 22.07 -6.43 10.04
CA GLY A 122 23.36 -6.94 9.58
C GLY A 122 24.37 -5.90 9.10
N GLU A 123 24.00 -4.62 9.04
CA GLU A 123 24.90 -3.55 8.60
C GLU A 123 25.69 -2.97 9.79
N ASP A 124 27.01 -3.11 9.76
CA ASP A 124 27.89 -2.63 10.82
C ASP A 124 28.15 -1.12 10.74
N GLU A 125 27.99 -0.50 9.56
CA GLU A 125 28.15 0.94 9.37
C GLU A 125 27.01 1.77 10.01
N LEU A 126 25.87 1.14 10.30
CA LEU A 126 24.71 1.83 10.86
C LEU A 126 24.74 1.81 12.39
N THR A 127 24.58 2.98 13.00
CA THR A 127 24.42 3.09 14.46
C THR A 127 23.07 2.49 14.91
N PRO A 128 22.92 2.10 16.19
CA PRO A 128 21.62 1.69 16.72
C PRO A 128 20.52 2.73 16.49
N GLU A 129 20.86 4.02 16.58
CA GLU A 129 19.98 5.15 16.30
C GLU A 129 19.55 5.19 14.83
N ASP A 130 20.48 4.96 13.90
CA ASP A 130 20.19 4.93 12.46
C ASP A 130 19.27 3.77 12.09
N LYS A 131 19.55 2.57 12.60
CA LYS A 131 18.70 1.37 12.40
C LYS A 131 17.28 1.64 12.91
N LYS A 132 17.17 2.32 14.06
CA LYS A 132 15.88 2.74 14.62
C LYS A 132 15.16 3.75 13.73
N ILE A 133 15.86 4.76 13.21
CA ILE A 133 15.27 5.76 12.30
C ILE A 133 14.70 5.07 11.06
N ILE A 134 15.44 4.16 10.42
CA ILE A 134 14.93 3.45 9.24
C ILE A 134 13.68 2.65 9.62
N THR A 135 13.76 1.84 10.68
CA THR A 135 12.67 0.96 11.13
C THR A 135 11.37 1.72 11.41
N GLU A 136 11.46 2.83 12.16
CA GLU A 136 10.27 3.60 12.56
C GLU A 136 9.61 4.34 11.39
N ASN A 137 10.34 4.59 10.30
CA ASN A 137 9.83 5.33 9.15
C ASN A 137 9.41 4.39 8.00
N LEU A 138 9.69 3.09 8.07
CA LEU A 138 9.32 2.10 7.04
C LEU A 138 7.82 2.10 6.67
N PRO A 139 6.88 2.08 7.64
CA PRO A 139 5.45 2.06 7.30
C PRO A 139 5.01 3.27 6.46
N ASP A 140 5.57 4.45 6.75
CA ASP A 140 5.25 5.72 6.09
C ASP A 140 5.91 5.89 4.71
N ILE A 141 6.98 5.15 4.40
CA ILE A 141 7.56 5.13 3.04
C ILE A 141 6.97 4.02 2.17
N ILE A 142 6.55 2.90 2.77
CA ILE A 142 5.85 1.81 2.06
C ILE A 142 4.42 2.22 1.69
N SER A 143 3.72 2.92 2.58
CA SER A 143 2.38 3.44 2.32
C SER A 143 2.38 4.94 2.13
N GLN A 144 1.53 5.43 1.22
CA GLN A 144 1.38 6.87 1.00
C GLN A 144 0.62 7.47 2.18
N THR A 145 1.31 8.25 3.01
CA THR A 145 0.74 8.96 4.17
C THR A 145 1.13 10.44 4.13
N PRO A 146 0.45 11.32 4.89
CA PRO A 146 0.91 12.70 5.07
C PRO A 146 2.31 12.81 5.68
N ARG A 147 2.83 11.72 6.30
CA ARG A 147 4.17 11.67 6.88
C ARG A 147 5.24 11.17 5.91
N THR A 148 4.86 10.61 4.76
CA THR A 148 5.81 10.11 3.74
C THR A 148 6.94 11.10 3.43
N PRO A 149 6.73 12.42 3.27
CA PRO A 149 7.83 13.34 2.99
C PRO A 149 8.85 13.44 4.13
N LEU A 150 8.38 13.47 5.37
CA LEU A 150 9.23 13.50 6.56
C LEU A 150 9.98 12.17 6.74
N ALA A 151 9.27 11.05 6.55
CA ALA A 151 9.82 9.71 6.65
C ALA A 151 10.93 9.49 5.60
N ALA A 152 10.65 9.83 4.35
CA ALA A 152 11.62 9.77 3.25
C ALA A 152 12.85 10.65 3.52
N SER A 153 12.65 11.88 4.01
CA SER A 153 13.76 12.79 4.36
C SER A 153 14.67 12.21 5.44
N ARG A 154 14.09 11.61 6.49
CA ARG A 154 14.84 10.97 7.58
C ARG A 154 15.63 9.76 7.09
N VAL A 155 14.97 8.87 6.35
CA VAL A 155 15.61 7.67 5.78
C VAL A 155 16.76 8.08 4.85
N ARG A 156 16.53 9.05 3.96
CA ARG A 156 17.59 9.58 3.09
C ARG A 156 18.80 10.05 3.88
N LYS A 157 18.60 10.90 4.89
CA LYS A 157 19.68 11.46 5.70
C LYS A 157 20.50 10.35 6.38
N THR A 158 19.83 9.29 6.86
CA THR A 158 20.51 8.13 7.44
C THR A 158 21.32 7.36 6.38
N LEU A 159 20.76 7.14 5.18
CA LEU A 159 21.45 6.45 4.08
C LEU A 159 22.63 7.25 3.47
N GLU A 160 22.69 8.58 3.68
CA GLU A 160 23.84 9.40 3.28
C GLU A 160 25.10 9.06 4.07
N GLY A 161 24.96 8.53 5.30
CA GLY A 161 26.07 8.06 6.13
C GLY A 161 26.59 6.66 5.77
N MET A 162 25.84 5.89 4.97
CA MET A 162 26.26 4.57 4.51
C MET A 162 27.20 4.68 3.30
N SER A 163 28.23 3.84 3.29
CA SER A 163 29.14 3.66 2.17
C SER A 163 29.04 2.24 1.59
N GLY A 164 29.51 2.06 0.36
CA GLY A 164 29.70 0.72 -0.20
C GLY A 164 28.42 -0.07 -0.56
N ALA A 165 28.52 -1.39 -0.40
CA ALA A 165 27.57 -2.37 -0.93
C ALA A 165 26.23 -2.42 -0.18
N GLY A 166 26.21 -2.13 1.13
CA GLY A 166 24.99 -2.13 1.94
C GLY A 166 23.97 -1.11 1.42
N LYS A 167 24.43 0.10 1.09
CA LYS A 167 23.57 1.17 0.56
C LYS A 167 22.87 0.79 -0.75
N GLU A 168 23.56 0.08 -1.64
CA GLU A 168 22.99 -0.35 -2.92
C GLU A 168 21.93 -1.45 -2.73
N VAL A 169 22.16 -2.39 -1.81
CA VAL A 169 21.15 -3.41 -1.46
C VAL A 169 19.90 -2.75 -0.87
N PHE A 170 20.07 -1.77 0.01
CA PHE A 170 18.95 -0.97 0.55
C PHE A 170 18.18 -0.23 -0.53
N LYS A 171 18.92 0.43 -1.42
CA LYS A 171 18.34 1.17 -2.53
C LYS A 171 17.50 0.27 -3.41
N GLN A 172 18.01 -0.93 -3.74
CA GLN A 172 17.28 -1.89 -4.55
C GLN A 172 16.00 -2.35 -3.85
N LEU A 173 16.08 -2.80 -2.60
CA LEU A 173 14.91 -3.28 -1.87
C LEU A 173 13.83 -2.20 -1.73
N LEU A 174 14.20 -0.98 -1.33
CA LEU A 174 13.24 0.08 -1.12
C LEU A 174 12.67 0.59 -2.46
N SER A 175 13.47 0.68 -3.52
CA SER A 175 13.00 1.15 -4.84
C SER A 175 11.89 0.27 -5.43
N ASP A 176 11.86 -1.02 -5.08
CA ASP A 176 10.81 -1.92 -5.55
C ASP A 176 9.53 -1.88 -4.69
N ASN A 177 9.61 -1.34 -3.47
CA ASN A 177 8.61 -1.57 -2.42
C ASN A 177 8.09 -0.32 -1.71
N VAL A 178 8.65 0.87 -1.98
CA VAL A 178 8.16 2.16 -1.44
C VAL A 178 7.34 2.94 -2.47
N THR A 179 6.57 3.93 -2.00
CA THR A 179 5.74 4.74 -2.91
C THR A 179 6.60 5.59 -3.84
N GLU A 180 6.10 5.89 -5.05
CA GLU A 180 6.79 6.78 -6.00
C GLU A 180 7.20 8.13 -5.38
N SER A 181 6.35 8.70 -4.50
CA SER A 181 6.70 9.91 -3.76
C SER A 181 7.89 9.72 -2.82
N ALA A 182 7.96 8.59 -2.12
CA ALA A 182 9.12 8.26 -1.30
C ALA A 182 10.37 8.06 -2.17
N LYS A 183 10.24 7.41 -3.34
CA LYS A 183 11.39 7.19 -4.25
C LYS A 183 12.05 8.50 -4.67
N LEU A 184 11.25 9.44 -5.16
CA LEU A 184 11.73 10.75 -5.62
C LEU A 184 12.40 11.58 -4.52
N LEU A 185 12.06 11.33 -3.26
CA LEU A 185 12.63 12.05 -2.12
C LEU A 185 13.87 11.36 -1.54
N ILE A 186 13.93 10.03 -1.56
CA ILE A 186 15.08 9.27 -1.07
C ILE A 186 16.24 9.29 -2.09
N TRP A 187 15.93 9.22 -3.39
CA TRP A 187 16.90 9.20 -4.48
C TRP A 187 16.57 10.29 -5.52
N PRO A 188 16.87 11.56 -5.23
CA PRO A 188 16.69 12.65 -6.19
C PRO A 188 17.62 12.56 -7.40
#